data_AF-A0A928WZM2-F1
#
_entry.id   AF-A0A928WZM2-F1
#
_cell.length_a   1.000
_cell.length_b   1.000
_cell.length_c   1.000
_cell.angle_alpha   90.00
_cell.angle_beta   90.00
_cell.angle_gamma   90.00
#
_symmetry.space_group_name_H-M   'P 1'
#
loop_
_entity.id
_entity.type
_entity.pdbx_description
1 polymer ?
#
loop_
_entity_poly.entity_id
_entity_poly.type
_entity_poly.pdbx_seq_one_letter_code
_entity_poly.pdbx_strand_id
1 'polypeptide(L)'
;PDVVDSEFVGPTLSAIYEACFVKFNQYTAQLGPQNQKFEGAQTGYFSAAKLGVKVGCANGVRPDGSPQNPDDTHQLEVWTGINFGLAAFLAHEGKMDEAMEITEAVVRQVYEHGLQFRTPEAITAVGTFRACHYLRPMAIWAVYQCGFANTDIELRRRPR
;
A
#
# COMPACT_ATOMS: atom_id res chain seq x y z
N PRO A 1 -23.80 -8.35 -0.68
CA PRO A 1 -24.65 -7.17 -0.42
C PRO A 1 -23.76 -5.92 -0.40
N ASP A 2 -23.99 -5.00 -1.33
CA ASP A 2 -23.39 -3.66 -1.24
C ASP A 2 -23.99 -2.98 -0.01
N VAL A 3 -23.15 -2.77 1.00
CA VAL A 3 -23.53 -2.15 2.29
C VAL A 3 -23.27 -0.65 2.30
N VAL A 4 -22.69 -0.12 1.22
CA VAL A 4 -22.30 1.29 1.05
C VAL A 4 -22.81 1.77 -0.30
N ASP A 5 -23.43 2.94 -0.34
CA ASP A 5 -23.89 3.53 -1.59
C ASP A 5 -22.70 3.83 -2.51
N SER A 6 -22.85 3.47 -3.80
CA SER A 6 -21.77 3.58 -4.79
C SER A 6 -21.22 5.01 -4.94
N GLU A 7 -22.04 6.01 -4.63
CA GLU A 7 -21.63 7.43 -4.67
C GLU A 7 -20.50 7.76 -3.68
N PHE A 8 -20.36 7.00 -2.58
CA PHE A 8 -19.31 7.22 -1.59
C PHE A 8 -18.02 6.46 -1.88
N VAL A 9 -18.05 5.43 -2.75
CA VAL A 9 -16.89 4.58 -3.04
C VAL A 9 -15.78 5.39 -3.70
N GLY A 10 -16.10 6.07 -4.80
CA GLY A 10 -15.14 6.89 -5.55
C GLY A 10 -14.46 7.97 -4.70
N PRO A 11 -15.22 8.86 -4.01
CA PRO A 11 -14.64 9.86 -3.11
C PRO A 11 -13.80 9.27 -1.98
N THR A 12 -14.21 8.14 -1.41
CA THR A 12 -13.46 7.48 -0.33
C THR A 12 -12.12 6.95 -0.83
N LEU A 13 -12.12 6.24 -1.97
CA LEU A 13 -10.88 5.73 -2.57
C LEU A 13 -9.93 6.86 -2.96
N SER A 14 -10.44 7.95 -3.54
CA SER A 14 -9.64 9.14 -3.83
C SER A 14 -9.06 9.77 -2.57
N ALA A 15 -9.84 9.88 -1.49
CA ALA A 15 -9.36 10.44 -0.22
C ALA A 15 -8.25 9.58 0.40
N ILE A 16 -8.40 8.24 0.35
CA ILE A 16 -7.40 7.29 0.84
C ILE A 16 -6.13 7.38 -0.02
N TYR A 17 -6.25 7.38 -1.35
CA TYR A 17 -5.11 7.50 -2.24
C TYR A 17 -4.34 8.81 -2.00
N GLU A 18 -5.04 9.93 -1.96
CA GLU A 18 -4.43 11.25 -1.75
C GLU A 18 -3.73 11.35 -0.40
N ALA A 19 -4.40 10.99 0.70
CA ALA A 19 -3.83 11.14 2.03
C ALA A 19 -2.77 10.07 2.31
N CYS A 20 -3.14 8.80 2.19
CA CYS A 20 -2.32 7.67 2.65
C CYS A 20 -1.21 7.29 1.67
N PHE A 21 -1.34 7.59 0.37
CA PHE A 21 -0.29 7.33 -0.62
C PHE A 21 0.43 8.61 -1.01
N VAL A 22 -0.22 9.55 -1.69
CA VAL A 22 0.45 10.70 -2.31
C VAL A 22 1.12 11.58 -1.25
N LYS A 23 0.33 12.13 -0.33
CA LYS A 23 0.82 13.10 0.67
C LYS A 23 1.66 12.45 1.74
N PHE A 24 1.30 11.24 2.18
CA PHE A 24 2.15 10.46 3.08
C PHE A 24 3.54 10.26 2.49
N ASN A 25 3.67 9.79 1.25
CA ASN A 25 5.00 9.55 0.66
C ASN A 25 5.79 10.87 0.46
N GLN A 26 5.13 11.99 0.20
CA GLN A 26 5.77 13.32 0.25
C GLN A 26 6.26 13.70 1.66
N TYR A 27 5.47 13.37 2.68
CA TYR A 27 5.82 13.62 4.08
C TYR A 27 7.00 12.76 4.56
N THR A 28 7.15 11.53 4.04
CA THR A 28 8.15 10.59 4.55
C THR A 28 9.59 11.11 4.52
N ALA A 29 9.95 12.01 3.60
CA ALA A 29 11.27 12.64 3.56
C ALA A 29 11.63 13.43 4.84
N GLN A 30 10.61 13.80 5.63
CA GLN A 30 10.75 14.54 6.89
C GLN A 30 10.80 13.61 8.11
N LEU A 31 10.55 12.31 7.93
CA LEU A 31 10.55 11.35 9.03
C LEU A 31 11.97 11.14 9.56
N GLY A 32 12.14 11.39 10.85
CA GLY A 32 13.32 10.95 11.59
C GLY A 32 13.27 9.45 11.91
N PRO A 33 14.30 8.91 12.57
CA PRO A 33 14.26 7.55 13.12
C PRO A 33 13.04 7.37 14.03
N GLN A 34 12.32 6.27 13.86
CA GLN A 34 11.18 5.94 14.70
C GLN A 34 11.53 4.83 15.67
N ASN A 35 11.13 4.99 16.93
CA ASN A 35 11.17 3.91 17.90
C ASN A 35 10.01 2.95 17.59
N GLN A 36 10.31 1.90 16.83
CA GLN A 36 9.39 0.79 16.60
C GLN A 36 8.91 0.23 17.95
N LYS A 37 7.60 0.25 18.16
CA LYS A 37 6.98 -0.18 19.43
C LYS A 37 6.63 -1.66 19.44
N PHE A 38 6.89 -2.38 18.33
CA PHE A 38 6.63 -3.81 18.21
C PHE A 38 7.86 -4.63 18.55
N GLU A 39 7.69 -5.54 19.50
CA GLU A 39 8.63 -6.62 19.73
C GLU A 39 8.75 -7.47 18.45
N GLY A 40 9.99 -7.69 18.01
CA GLY A 40 10.27 -8.40 16.75
C GLY A 40 10.31 -7.53 15.49
N ALA A 41 10.18 -6.20 15.60
CA ALA A 41 10.53 -5.31 14.51
C ALA A 41 12.03 -5.42 14.19
N GLN A 42 12.35 -5.45 12.90
CA GLN A 42 13.71 -5.57 12.38
C GLN A 42 14.04 -4.35 11.54
N THR A 43 15.30 -3.92 11.61
CA THR A 43 15.84 -2.86 10.77
C THR A 43 16.40 -3.47 9.49
N GLY A 44 15.91 -3.01 8.35
CA GLY A 44 16.46 -3.34 7.04
C GLY A 44 17.67 -2.48 6.71
N TYR A 45 18.26 -2.73 5.54
CA TYR A 45 19.43 -2.00 5.04
C TYR A 45 19.06 -0.79 4.16
N PHE A 46 17.76 -0.48 4.09
CA PHE A 46 17.20 0.49 3.15
C PHE A 46 16.20 1.39 3.87
N SER A 47 16.08 2.66 3.45
CA SER A 47 15.01 3.56 3.90
C SER A 47 14.46 4.34 2.71
N ALA A 48 13.15 4.18 2.48
CA ALA A 48 12.42 4.87 1.42
C ALA A 48 12.46 6.39 1.63
N ALA A 49 12.30 6.83 2.89
CA ALA A 49 12.39 8.22 3.31
C ALA A 49 13.74 8.85 2.93
N LYS A 50 14.86 8.17 3.20
CA LYS A 50 16.20 8.66 2.85
C LYS A 50 16.44 8.76 1.35
N LEU A 51 15.79 7.89 0.57
CA LEU A 51 15.98 7.82 -0.88
C LEU A 51 14.92 8.60 -1.66
N GLY A 52 13.93 9.17 -0.98
CA GLY A 52 12.84 9.91 -1.62
C GLY A 52 11.97 9.04 -2.52
N VAL A 53 11.86 7.73 -2.24
CA VAL A 53 11.01 6.82 -3.01
C VAL A 53 9.76 6.46 -2.23
N LYS A 54 8.71 6.06 -2.96
CA LYS A 54 7.42 5.68 -2.37
C LYS A 54 7.53 4.32 -1.66
N VAL A 55 6.96 4.22 -0.47
CA VAL A 55 6.90 2.99 0.35
C VAL A 55 5.55 2.26 0.24
N GLY A 56 4.47 2.97 -0.11
CA GLY A 56 3.10 2.46 -0.14
C GLY A 56 2.13 3.35 0.66
N CYS A 57 0.89 2.89 0.83
CA CYS A 57 -0.14 3.52 1.65
C CYS A 57 0.11 3.26 3.14
N ALA A 58 0.20 4.33 3.94
CA ALA A 58 0.15 4.24 5.40
C ALA A 58 -1.23 3.75 5.88
N ASN A 59 -1.26 3.09 7.04
CA ASN A 59 -2.51 2.64 7.67
C ASN A 59 -3.42 3.80 8.10
N GLY A 60 -2.85 4.94 8.51
CA GLY A 60 -3.64 6.08 8.93
C GLY A 60 -2.83 7.36 9.02
N VAL A 61 -3.31 8.40 8.36
CA VAL A 61 -2.72 9.74 8.37
C VAL A 61 -3.82 10.80 8.37
N ARG A 62 -3.44 12.02 8.69
CA ARG A 62 -4.29 13.20 8.49
C ARG A 62 -4.50 13.46 6.99
N PRO A 63 -5.49 14.27 6.60
CA PRO A 63 -5.73 14.61 5.19
C PRO A 63 -4.54 15.27 4.47
N ASP A 64 -3.55 15.79 5.21
CA ASP A 64 -2.30 16.35 4.68
C ASP A 64 -1.16 15.32 4.59
N GLY A 65 -1.42 14.05 4.89
CA GLY A 65 -0.44 12.97 4.86
C GLY A 65 0.44 12.85 6.12
N SER A 66 0.33 13.80 7.05
CA SER A 66 1.10 13.76 8.29
C SER A 66 0.48 12.80 9.33
N PRO A 67 1.27 12.23 10.24
CA PRO A 67 0.75 11.37 11.30
C PRO A 67 -0.12 12.15 12.30
N GLN A 68 -1.07 11.46 12.94
CA GLN A 68 -1.75 12.01 14.10
C GLN A 68 -0.75 12.21 15.26
N ASN A 69 0.14 11.24 15.45
CA ASN A 69 1.25 11.26 16.40
C ASN A 69 2.54 10.76 15.70
N PRO A 70 3.58 11.60 15.53
CA PRO A 70 4.83 11.21 14.88
C PRO A 70 5.58 10.04 15.53
N ASP A 71 5.36 9.82 16.83
CA ASP A 71 5.97 8.74 17.61
C ASP A 71 5.15 7.44 17.59
N ASP A 72 3.99 7.42 16.92
CA ASP A 72 3.20 6.20 16.76
C ASP A 72 3.56 5.49 15.45
N THR A 73 3.98 4.23 15.57
CA THR A 73 4.51 3.46 14.42
C THR A 73 3.42 2.68 13.70
N HIS A 74 2.34 2.32 14.38
CA HIS A 74 1.26 1.52 13.78
C HIS A 74 0.52 2.24 12.65
N GLN A 75 0.28 3.55 12.82
CA GLN A 75 -0.39 4.37 11.81
C GLN A 75 0.47 4.61 10.57
N LEU A 76 1.79 4.64 10.75
CA LEU A 76 2.77 4.94 9.71
C LEU A 76 3.37 3.69 9.05
N GLU A 77 2.98 2.51 9.51
CA GLU A 77 3.23 1.27 8.81
C GLU A 77 2.45 1.21 7.51
N VAL A 78 3.09 0.60 6.52
CA VAL A 78 2.50 0.15 5.27
C VAL A 78 2.28 -1.34 5.42
N TRP A 79 1.02 -1.75 5.63
CA TRP A 79 0.69 -3.18 5.66
C TRP A 79 0.58 -3.71 4.23
N THR A 80 1.46 -4.62 3.88
CA THR A 80 1.67 -5.11 2.51
C THR A 80 0.40 -5.69 1.91
N GLY A 81 -0.29 -6.55 2.66
CA GLY A 81 -1.55 -7.15 2.21
C GLY A 81 -2.73 -6.17 2.14
N ILE A 82 -2.78 -5.16 3.03
CA ILE A 82 -3.81 -4.11 2.93
C ILE A 82 -3.59 -3.27 1.68
N ASN A 83 -2.33 -2.94 1.38
CA ASN A 83 -1.99 -2.20 0.17
C ASN A 83 -2.40 -2.93 -1.11
N PHE A 84 -2.13 -4.24 -1.19
CA PHE A 84 -2.59 -5.03 -2.32
C PHE A 84 -4.11 -5.19 -2.38
N GLY A 85 -4.79 -5.32 -1.23
CA GLY A 85 -6.25 -5.31 -1.18
C GLY A 85 -6.86 -3.98 -1.64
N LEU A 86 -6.27 -2.85 -1.22
CA LEU A 86 -6.66 -1.51 -1.65
C LEU A 86 -6.40 -1.31 -3.14
N ALA A 87 -5.25 -1.73 -3.64
CA ALA A 87 -4.95 -1.69 -5.07
C ALA A 87 -5.93 -2.53 -5.88
N ALA A 88 -6.31 -3.73 -5.41
CA ALA A 88 -7.32 -4.55 -6.06
C ALA A 88 -8.69 -3.84 -6.08
N PHE A 89 -9.07 -3.15 -5.00
CA PHE A 89 -10.32 -2.40 -4.96
C PHE A 89 -10.28 -1.18 -5.89
N LEU A 90 -9.18 -0.43 -5.93
CA LEU A 90 -8.98 0.64 -6.91
C LEU A 90 -9.09 0.12 -8.35
N ALA A 91 -8.44 -0.99 -8.67
CA ALA A 91 -8.53 -1.62 -9.99
C ALA A 91 -9.95 -2.07 -10.33
N HIS A 92 -10.68 -2.64 -9.36
CA HIS A 92 -12.09 -3.00 -9.51
C HIS A 92 -12.97 -1.79 -9.84
N GLU A 93 -12.72 -0.64 -9.21
CA GLU A 93 -13.42 0.63 -9.44
C GLU A 93 -12.87 1.42 -10.66
N GLY A 94 -12.05 0.79 -11.51
CA GLY A 94 -11.53 1.40 -12.75
C GLY A 94 -10.36 2.37 -12.57
N LYS A 95 -9.78 2.45 -11.36
CA LYS A 95 -8.63 3.30 -11.00
C LYS A 95 -7.31 2.52 -11.14
N MET A 96 -7.03 2.06 -12.37
CA MET A 96 -5.92 1.14 -12.63
C MET A 96 -4.55 1.78 -12.38
N ASP A 97 -4.36 3.04 -12.77
CA ASP A 97 -3.09 3.74 -12.60
C ASP A 97 -2.76 3.88 -11.11
N GLU A 98 -3.72 4.34 -10.30
CA GLU A 98 -3.55 4.43 -8.84
C GLU A 98 -3.29 3.07 -8.20
N ALA A 99 -3.98 2.01 -8.66
CA ALA A 99 -3.76 0.65 -8.20
C ALA A 99 -2.34 0.15 -8.48
N MET A 100 -1.83 0.39 -9.69
CA MET A 100 -0.50 -0.06 -10.09
C MET A 100 0.60 0.75 -9.41
N GLU A 101 0.40 2.05 -9.17
CA GLU A 101 1.36 2.87 -8.40
C GLU A 101 1.55 2.33 -6.97
N ILE A 102 0.45 2.01 -6.26
CA ILE A 102 0.52 1.43 -4.91
C ILE A 102 1.23 0.07 -4.95
N THR A 103 0.83 -0.78 -5.91
CA THR A 103 1.37 -2.13 -6.06
C THR A 103 2.87 -2.09 -6.32
N GLU A 104 3.32 -1.26 -7.26
CA GLU A 104 4.74 -1.12 -7.59
C GLU A 104 5.53 -0.64 -6.36
N ALA A 105 5.05 0.39 -5.65
CA ALA A 105 5.74 0.91 -4.48
C ALA A 105 6.04 -0.21 -3.46
N VAL A 106 5.05 -1.03 -3.12
CA VAL A 106 5.23 -2.14 -2.17
C VAL A 106 6.11 -3.26 -2.74
N VAL A 107 5.93 -3.63 -4.02
CA VAL A 107 6.73 -4.69 -4.66
C VAL A 107 8.21 -4.32 -4.68
N ARG A 108 8.55 -3.07 -5.01
CA ARG A 108 9.94 -2.59 -5.01
C ARG A 108 10.55 -2.67 -3.62
N GLN A 109 9.79 -2.27 -2.59
CA GLN A 109 10.25 -2.41 -1.21
C GLN A 109 10.63 -3.85 -0.85
N VAL A 110 9.92 -4.83 -1.41
CA VAL A 110 10.18 -6.25 -1.17
C VAL A 110 11.40 -6.75 -1.96
N TYR A 111 11.39 -6.55 -3.28
CA TYR A 111 12.34 -7.19 -4.19
C TYR A 111 13.67 -6.45 -4.32
N GLU A 112 13.68 -5.13 -4.11
CA GLU A 112 14.92 -4.35 -4.19
C GLU A 112 15.68 -4.32 -2.85
N HIS A 113 15.06 -4.74 -1.75
CA HIS A 113 15.61 -4.55 -0.39
C HIS A 113 15.67 -5.84 0.44
N GLY A 114 15.72 -7.00 -0.21
CA GLY A 114 16.09 -8.26 0.45
C GLY A 114 14.96 -8.93 1.24
N LEU A 115 13.70 -8.62 0.92
CA LEU A 115 12.53 -9.23 1.57
C LEU A 115 11.85 -10.29 0.69
N GLN A 116 12.40 -10.61 -0.49
CA GLN A 116 11.93 -11.70 -1.34
C GLN A 116 11.85 -13.03 -0.57
N PHE A 117 10.78 -13.79 -0.78
CA PHE A 117 10.45 -15.05 -0.08
C PHE A 117 10.19 -14.93 1.42
N ARG A 118 10.19 -13.71 1.98
CA ARG A 118 9.94 -13.43 3.39
C ARG A 118 9.11 -12.15 3.58
N THR A 119 8.23 -11.85 2.63
CA THR A 119 7.42 -10.63 2.60
C THR A 119 6.75 -10.41 3.96
N PRO A 120 6.97 -9.25 4.60
CA PRO A 120 6.46 -8.96 5.93
C PRO A 120 5.00 -8.53 5.92
N GLU A 121 4.38 -8.58 7.09
CA GLU A 121 3.10 -7.92 7.35
C GLU A 121 3.21 -6.41 7.10
N ALA A 122 4.24 -5.79 7.70
CA ALA A 122 4.40 -4.35 7.68
C ALA A 122 5.83 -3.93 7.33
N ILE A 123 5.93 -2.82 6.59
CA ILE A 123 7.15 -2.07 6.33
C ILE A 123 6.92 -0.59 6.72
N THR A 124 7.98 0.18 6.88
CA THR A 124 7.92 1.62 7.18
C THR A 124 8.87 2.38 6.26
N ALA A 125 8.60 3.67 6.04
CA ALA A 125 9.47 4.50 5.21
C ALA A 125 10.90 4.66 5.77
N VAL A 126 11.06 4.48 7.09
CA VAL A 126 12.36 4.56 7.78
C VAL A 126 13.16 3.25 7.72
N GLY A 127 12.64 2.22 7.02
CA GLY A 127 13.41 1.01 6.76
C GLY A 127 13.23 -0.11 7.77
N THR A 128 12.23 -0.03 8.63
CA THR A 128 11.88 -1.14 9.55
C THR A 128 10.76 -1.99 8.97
N PHE A 129 10.75 -3.27 9.34
CA PHE A 129 9.72 -4.23 8.95
C PHE A 129 9.43 -5.22 10.10
N ARG A 130 8.26 -5.85 10.10
CA ARG A 130 7.90 -6.87 11.11
C ARG A 130 7.08 -8.02 10.55
N ALA A 131 7.14 -9.16 11.24
CA ALA A 131 6.40 -10.39 10.93
C ALA A 131 6.58 -10.85 9.47
N CYS A 132 7.81 -11.25 9.11
CA CYS A 132 8.13 -11.89 7.83
C CYS A 132 7.36 -13.20 7.60
N HIS A 133 7.31 -13.64 6.33
CA HIS A 133 6.58 -14.82 5.88
C HIS A 133 5.07 -14.73 6.17
N TYR A 134 4.51 -13.53 6.01
CA TYR A 134 3.13 -13.27 6.36
C TYR A 134 2.16 -13.68 5.26
N LEU A 135 0.93 -14.07 5.65
CA LEU A 135 -0.10 -14.53 4.72
C LEU A 135 -0.72 -13.38 3.90
N ARG A 136 -1.00 -12.24 4.54
CA ARG A 136 -1.75 -11.13 3.91
C ARG A 136 -1.17 -10.62 2.58
N PRO A 137 0.16 -10.55 2.34
CA PRO A 137 0.71 -10.20 1.03
C PRO A 137 0.17 -11.01 -0.16
N MET A 138 -0.40 -12.20 0.06
CA MET A 138 -1.06 -12.99 -0.99
C MET A 138 -2.24 -12.27 -1.64
N ALA A 139 -2.75 -11.19 -1.04
CA ALA A 139 -3.76 -10.31 -1.63
C ALA A 139 -3.33 -9.71 -3.00
N ILE A 140 -2.05 -9.73 -3.36
CA ILE A 140 -1.57 -9.31 -4.69
C ILE A 140 -2.25 -10.07 -5.84
N TRP A 141 -2.68 -11.32 -5.62
CA TRP A 141 -3.43 -12.08 -6.63
C TRP A 141 -4.79 -11.47 -6.95
N ALA A 142 -5.40 -10.73 -6.01
CA ALA A 142 -6.64 -9.99 -6.29
C ALA A 142 -6.37 -8.82 -7.25
N VAL A 143 -5.20 -8.18 -7.18
CA VAL A 143 -4.79 -7.14 -8.14
C VAL A 143 -4.68 -7.73 -9.53
N TYR A 144 -4.05 -8.91 -9.67
CA TYR A 144 -4.01 -9.65 -10.94
C TYR A 144 -5.42 -9.96 -11.46
N GLN A 145 -6.30 -10.50 -10.61
CA GLN A 145 -7.68 -10.79 -10.99
C GLN A 145 -8.41 -9.52 -11.51
N CYS A 146 -8.36 -8.41 -10.79
CA CYS A 146 -9.01 -7.15 -11.18
C CYS A 146 -8.36 -6.50 -12.42
N GLY A 147 -7.04 -6.62 -12.54
CA GLY A 147 -6.24 -6.09 -13.66
C GLY A 147 -6.55 -6.74 -15.00
N PHE A 148 -6.79 -8.06 -15.00
CA PHE A 148 -6.95 -8.84 -16.22
C PHE A 148 -8.39 -9.35 -16.46
N ALA A 149 -9.30 -9.28 -15.48
CA ALA A 149 -10.70 -9.68 -15.69
C ALA A 149 -11.47 -8.71 -16.61
N ASN A 150 -11.09 -7.43 -16.69
CA ASN A 150 -11.77 -6.46 -17.56
C ASN A 150 -11.44 -6.63 -19.05
N THR A 151 -10.27 -7.19 -19.39
CA THR A 151 -9.94 -7.51 -20.79
C THR A 151 -10.71 -8.72 -21.32
N ASP A 152 -11.04 -9.68 -20.44
CA ASP A 152 -11.77 -10.89 -20.82
C ASP A 152 -13.28 -10.64 -21.06
N ILE A 153 -13.87 -9.65 -20.36
CA ILE A 153 -15.29 -9.27 -20.56
C ILE A 153 -15.51 -8.56 -21.91
N GLU A 154 -14.58 -7.69 -22.34
CA GLU A 154 -14.66 -7.07 -23.67
C GLU A 154 -14.44 -8.08 -24.80
N LEU A 155 -13.53 -9.04 -24.64
CA LEU A 155 -13.29 -10.09 -25.63
C LEU A 155 -14.47 -11.05 -25.77
N ARG A 156 -15.20 -11.35 -24.68
CA ARG A 156 -16.42 -12.19 -24.70
C ARG A 156 -17.67 -11.47 -25.23
N ARG A 157 -17.65 -10.14 -25.35
CA ARG A 157 -18.77 -9.32 -25.87
C ARG A 157 -18.67 -9.01 -27.36
N ARG A 158 -17.59 -9.39 -28.05
CA ARG A 158 -17.50 -9.26 -29.51
C ARG A 158 -18.43 -10.31 -30.17
N PRO A 159 -19.35 -9.91 -31.06
CA PRO A 159 -20.07 -10.88 -31.87
C PRO A 159 -19.05 -11.67 -32.71
N ARG A 160 -19.23 -12.99 -32.78
CA ARG A 160 -18.54 -13.84 -33.75
C ARG A 160 -18.98 -13.51 -35.16
#